data_AF-A0A554JB97-F1
#
_entry.id   AF-A0A554JB97-F1
#
_cell.length_a   1.000
_cell.length_b   1.000
_cell.length_c   1.000
_cell.angle_alpha   90.00
_cell.angle_beta   90.00
_cell.angle_gamma   90.00
#
_symmetry.space_group_name_H-M   'P 1'
#
loop_
_entity.id
_entity.type
_entity.pdbx_description
1 polymer ?
#
loop_
_entity_poly.entity_id
_entity_poly.type
_entity_poly.pdbx_seq_one_letter_code
_entity_poly.pdbx_strand_id
1 'polypeptide(L)'
;MPDQNFLPRFKQWFKDRFNNHSPILAIAILALPPLLWWLKSGQIVLITDFFFPLDPITIWKKSLSLWDGASITGSDIASTLYIPRFAMYSALAFLAGAKINLTEILRLFFFANLFLLGLSAYLMFRELKPNSRWSALAVACLAMYNPYTVNMITDTPIFATLISSCL
;
A
#
# COMPACT_ATOMS: atom_id res chain seq x y z
N MET A 1 -2.99 20.37 -47.13
CA MET A 1 -3.30 21.58 -46.35
C MET A 1 -3.45 21.18 -44.88
N PRO A 2 -2.69 21.77 -43.94
CA PRO A 2 -2.84 21.45 -42.52
C PRO A 2 -4.22 21.92 -42.00
N ASP A 3 -4.93 21.03 -41.32
CA ASP A 3 -6.25 21.31 -40.73
C ASP A 3 -6.12 22.39 -39.65
N GLN A 4 -6.66 23.58 -39.93
CA GLN A 4 -6.62 24.71 -39.00
C GLN A 4 -7.37 24.43 -37.69
N ASN A 5 -8.21 23.39 -37.64
CA ASN A 5 -8.94 22.96 -36.44
C ASN A 5 -8.19 21.92 -35.59
N PHE A 6 -7.00 21.46 -36.01
CA PHE A 6 -6.24 20.47 -35.26
C PHE A 6 -5.77 20.99 -33.90
N LEU A 7 -5.20 22.20 -33.86
CA LEU A 7 -4.64 22.81 -32.64
C LEU A 7 -5.70 23.07 -31.54
N PRO A 8 -6.87 23.65 -31.85
CA PRO A 8 -7.95 23.82 -30.88
C PRO A 8 -8.49 22.49 -30.35
N ARG A 9 -8.71 21.50 -31.23
CA ARG A 9 -9.20 20.17 -30.86
C ARG A 9 -8.20 19.42 -29.98
N PHE A 10 -6.91 19.49 -30.31
CA PHE A 10 -5.85 18.88 -29.51
C PHE A 10 -5.76 19.51 -28.12
N LYS A 11 -5.84 20.84 -28.00
CA LYS A 11 -5.86 21.53 -26.69
C LYS A 11 -7.07 21.13 -25.85
N GLN A 12 -8.25 21.05 -26.45
CA GLN A 12 -9.48 20.62 -25.76
C GLN A 12 -9.35 19.16 -25.28
N TRP A 13 -8.96 18.26 -26.18
CA TRP A 13 -8.75 16.84 -25.88
C TRP A 13 -7.71 16.63 -24.76
N PHE A 14 -6.59 17.34 -24.82
CA PHE A 14 -5.56 17.28 -23.81
C PHE A 14 -6.07 17.80 -22.46
N LYS A 15 -6.81 18.92 -22.47
CA LYS A 15 -7.42 19.50 -21.26
C LYS A 15 -8.43 18.54 -20.62
N ASP A 16 -9.24 17.86 -21.42
CA ASP A 16 -10.24 16.91 -20.93
C ASP A 16 -9.59 15.65 -20.36
N ARG A 17 -8.58 15.08 -21.04
CA ARG A 17 -7.79 13.96 -20.53
C ARG A 17 -7.04 14.34 -19.25
N PHE A 18 -6.36 15.48 -19.24
CA PHE A 18 -5.59 15.95 -18.09
C PHE A 18 -6.51 16.25 -16.89
N ASN A 19 -7.68 16.86 -17.10
CA ASN A 19 -8.65 17.08 -16.03
C ASN A 19 -9.18 15.77 -15.43
N ASN A 20 -9.33 14.72 -16.25
CA ASN A 20 -9.82 13.43 -15.78
C ASN A 20 -8.75 12.58 -15.07
N HIS A 21 -7.46 12.73 -15.41
CA HIS A 21 -6.37 11.89 -14.85
C HIS A 21 -5.52 12.63 -13.81
N SER A 22 -5.55 13.97 -13.78
CA SER A 22 -4.83 14.77 -12.77
C SER A 22 -5.17 14.42 -11.32
N PRO A 23 -6.40 14.02 -10.95
CA PRO A 23 -6.69 13.64 -9.56
C PRO A 23 -6.00 12.32 -9.18
N ILE A 24 -5.91 11.37 -10.11
CA ILE A 24 -5.22 10.08 -9.88
C ILE A 24 -3.73 10.33 -9.67
N LEU A 25 -3.13 11.19 -10.50
CA LEU A 25 -1.73 11.57 -10.36
C LEU A 25 -1.49 12.29 -9.02
N ALA A 26 -2.39 13.19 -8.62
CA ALA A 26 -2.31 13.87 -7.33
C ALA A 26 -2.37 12.89 -6.16
N ILE A 27 -3.26 11.89 -6.21
CA ILE A 27 -3.34 10.83 -5.20
C ILE A 27 -2.06 9.99 -5.19
N ALA A 28 -1.50 9.65 -6.35
CA ALA A 28 -0.23 8.92 -6.45
C ALA A 28 0.92 9.71 -5.80
N ILE A 29 1.00 11.02 -6.05
CA ILE A 29 2.00 11.90 -5.43
C ILE A 29 1.79 11.96 -3.91
N LEU A 30 0.54 12.12 -3.46
CA LEU A 30 0.21 12.11 -2.04
C LEU A 30 0.50 10.75 -1.39
N ALA A 31 0.53 9.65 -2.15
CA ALA A 31 0.81 8.33 -1.63
C ALA A 31 2.30 8.00 -1.55
N LEU A 32 3.20 8.86 -2.04
CA LEU A 32 4.65 8.66 -2.03
C LEU A 32 5.36 8.60 -0.65
N PRO A 33 4.87 9.19 0.46
CA PRO A 33 5.66 9.23 1.70
C PRO A 33 6.18 7.87 2.22
N PRO A 34 5.43 6.76 2.16
CA PRO A 34 5.95 5.42 2.49
C PRO A 34 7.15 4.99 1.64
N LEU A 35 7.21 5.35 0.36
CA LEU A 35 8.34 5.03 -0.53
C LEU A 35 9.59 5.85 -0.20
N LEU A 36 9.40 7.11 0.20
CA LEU A 36 10.51 8.07 0.28
C LEU A 36 11.04 8.29 1.70
N TRP A 37 10.16 8.38 2.71
CA TRP A 37 10.52 8.99 3.99
C TRP A 37 10.11 8.20 5.23
N TRP A 38 9.00 7.47 5.20
CA TRP A 38 8.47 6.85 6.42
C TRP A 38 9.16 5.55 6.83
N LEU A 39 9.70 4.81 5.87
CA LEU A 39 10.46 3.59 6.13
C LEU A 39 11.93 3.81 5.78
N LYS A 40 12.82 3.81 6.77
CA LYS A 40 14.26 3.88 6.53
C LYS A 40 14.79 2.51 6.07
N SER A 41 15.85 2.54 5.26
CA SER A 41 16.49 1.31 4.79
C SER A 41 16.97 0.47 5.98
N GLY A 42 16.64 -0.82 5.99
CA GLY A 42 17.01 -1.75 7.05
C GLY A 42 16.11 -1.74 8.29
N GLN A 43 15.04 -0.91 8.32
CA GLN A 43 14.04 -1.02 9.38
C GLN A 43 13.13 -2.23 9.14
N ILE A 44 13.09 -3.11 10.13
CA ILE A 44 12.19 -4.26 10.19
C ILE A 44 10.93 -3.83 10.95
N VAL A 45 9.78 -4.17 10.39
CA VAL A 45 8.47 -3.75 10.91
C VAL A 45 7.88 -4.86 11.77
N LEU A 46 8.01 -4.76 13.10
CA LEU A 46 7.74 -5.86 14.06
C LEU A 46 6.24 -6.14 14.27
N ILE A 47 5.38 -5.12 14.34
CA ILE A 47 3.93 -5.34 14.53
C ILE A 47 3.28 -5.89 13.25
N THR A 48 3.95 -5.75 12.09
CA THR A 48 3.52 -6.45 10.88
C THR A 48 4.01 -7.89 10.81
N ASP A 49 4.65 -8.52 11.79
CA ASP A 49 4.95 -9.97 11.65
C ASP A 49 3.67 -10.82 11.41
N PHE A 50 2.48 -10.28 11.76
CA PHE A 50 1.17 -10.82 11.40
C PHE A 50 0.75 -10.61 9.93
N PHE A 51 1.32 -9.66 9.19
CA PHE A 51 0.98 -9.32 7.81
C PHE A 51 2.18 -9.41 6.83
N PHE A 52 3.40 -9.32 7.32
CA PHE A 52 4.68 -9.33 6.60
C PHE A 52 5.66 -10.21 7.36
N PRO A 53 5.61 -11.52 7.12
CA PRO A 53 6.62 -12.43 7.63
C PRO A 53 8.05 -11.97 7.36
N LEU A 54 8.93 -12.15 8.35
CA LEU A 54 10.37 -12.14 8.16
C LEU A 54 10.83 -13.19 7.14
N ASP A 55 10.20 -14.37 7.18
CA ASP A 55 10.39 -15.44 6.20
C ASP A 55 9.06 -15.74 5.46
N PRO A 56 8.77 -15.01 4.38
CA PRO A 56 7.51 -15.16 3.66
C PRO A 56 7.40 -16.51 2.96
N ILE A 57 8.52 -17.15 2.64
CA ILE A 57 8.53 -18.49 2.03
C ILE A 57 8.06 -19.52 3.07
N THR A 58 8.56 -19.45 4.29
CA THR A 58 8.15 -20.35 5.37
C THR A 58 6.68 -20.14 5.75
N ILE A 59 6.21 -18.90 5.89
CA ILE A 59 4.79 -18.64 6.17
C ILE A 59 3.88 -19.10 5.03
N TRP A 60 4.28 -18.87 3.78
CA TRP A 60 3.50 -19.36 2.64
C TRP A 60 3.38 -20.90 2.64
N LYS A 61 4.49 -21.63 2.90
CA LYS A 61 4.45 -23.10 3.06
C LYS A 61 3.55 -23.54 4.19
N LYS A 62 3.60 -22.85 5.33
CA LYS A 62 2.69 -23.09 6.47
C LYS A 62 1.24 -22.88 6.09
N SER A 63 0.94 -21.89 5.25
CA SER A 63 -0.42 -21.58 4.79
C SER A 63 -1.02 -22.67 3.89
N LEU A 64 -0.22 -23.61 3.37
CA LEU A 64 -0.68 -24.79 2.64
C LEU A 64 -1.05 -25.96 3.56
N SER A 65 -0.83 -25.83 4.86
CA SER A 65 -1.13 -26.84 5.88
C SER A 65 -2.20 -26.34 6.82
N LEU A 66 -3.07 -27.24 7.29
CA LEU A 66 -4.10 -26.90 8.30
C LEU A 66 -3.53 -26.85 9.72
N TRP A 67 -2.38 -27.48 9.96
CA TRP A 67 -1.77 -27.63 11.28
C TRP A 67 -0.29 -27.23 11.24
N ASP A 68 0.14 -26.36 12.14
CA ASP A 68 1.57 -26.08 12.35
C ASP A 68 2.11 -26.96 13.46
N GLY A 69 3.05 -27.85 13.15
CA GLY A 69 3.78 -28.61 14.18
C GLY A 69 4.96 -27.85 14.78
N ALA A 70 5.32 -26.70 14.21
CA ALA A 70 6.48 -25.91 14.66
C ALA A 70 6.16 -24.92 15.78
N SER A 71 4.88 -24.66 16.06
CA SER A 71 4.48 -23.89 17.24
C SER A 71 4.55 -24.76 18.50
N ILE A 72 4.97 -24.19 19.62
CA ILE A 72 4.95 -24.88 20.92
C ILE A 72 3.48 -25.22 21.19
N THR A 73 3.17 -26.52 21.28
CA THR A 73 1.82 -27.16 21.37
C THR A 73 1.06 -27.43 20.07
N GLY A 74 1.56 -26.96 18.92
CA GLY A 74 0.84 -27.00 17.66
C GLY A 74 -0.35 -26.02 17.64
N SER A 75 -0.66 -25.51 16.45
CA SER A 75 -1.74 -24.52 16.28
C SER A 75 -2.45 -24.69 14.96
N ASP A 76 -3.76 -24.49 14.97
CA ASP A 76 -4.55 -24.30 13.76
C ASP A 76 -4.14 -22.98 13.09
N ILE A 77 -3.82 -23.07 11.80
CA ILE A 77 -3.36 -21.93 11.00
C ILE A 77 -4.45 -21.41 10.05
N ALA A 78 -5.73 -21.78 10.23
CA ALA A 78 -6.83 -21.34 9.37
C ALA A 78 -6.89 -19.82 9.13
N SER A 79 -6.35 -19.00 10.05
CA SER A 79 -6.24 -17.55 9.91
C SER A 79 -5.27 -17.05 8.84
N THR A 80 -4.33 -17.89 8.36
CA THR A 80 -3.42 -17.56 7.23
C THR A 80 -4.05 -17.88 5.87
N LEU A 81 -5.07 -18.74 5.82
CA LEU A 81 -5.90 -19.02 4.65
C LEU A 81 -6.95 -17.93 4.36
N TYR A 82 -7.01 -16.87 5.18
CA TYR A 82 -7.80 -15.69 4.85
C TYR A 82 -7.39 -15.16 3.46
N ILE A 83 -8.32 -15.16 2.50
CA ILE A 83 -8.03 -15.01 1.07
C ILE A 83 -7.13 -13.79 0.76
N PRO A 84 -7.37 -12.59 1.32
CA PRO A 84 -6.47 -11.46 1.12
C PRO A 84 -5.06 -11.67 1.66
N ARG A 85 -4.90 -12.38 2.78
CA ARG A 85 -3.58 -12.71 3.36
C ARG A 85 -2.85 -13.76 2.54
N PHE A 86 -3.55 -14.79 2.05
CA PHE A 86 -2.93 -15.80 1.21
C PHE A 86 -2.37 -15.22 -0.09
N ALA A 87 -3.12 -14.33 -0.75
CA ALA A 87 -2.66 -13.63 -1.95
C ALA A 87 -1.43 -12.76 -1.65
N MET A 88 -1.46 -12.03 -0.53
CA MET A 88 -0.33 -11.23 -0.06
C MET A 88 0.90 -12.10 0.21
N TYR A 89 0.81 -13.16 1.01
CA TYR A 89 1.95 -14.03 1.32
C TYR A 89 2.49 -14.74 0.08
N SER A 90 1.63 -15.12 -0.87
CA SER A 90 2.07 -15.70 -2.14
C SER A 90 2.91 -14.71 -2.95
N ALA A 91 2.47 -13.45 -3.03
CA ALA A 91 3.24 -12.39 -3.68
C ALA A 91 4.56 -12.12 -2.95
N LEU A 92 4.54 -12.05 -1.62
CA LEU A 92 5.76 -11.85 -0.82
C LEU A 92 6.75 -13.01 -0.97
N ALA A 93 6.28 -14.26 -0.98
CA ALA A 93 7.12 -15.44 -1.18
C ALA A 93 7.77 -15.45 -2.56
N PHE A 94 7.04 -15.07 -3.61
CA PHE A 94 7.60 -14.92 -4.96
C PHE A 94 8.69 -13.84 -5.02
N LEU A 95 8.43 -12.66 -4.46
CA LEU A 95 9.39 -11.54 -4.46
C LEU A 95 10.62 -11.82 -3.60
N ALA A 96 10.45 -12.52 -2.47
CA ALA A 96 11.55 -12.98 -1.63
C ALA A 96 12.39 -14.06 -2.34
N GLY A 97 11.76 -14.99 -3.07
CA GLY A 97 12.45 -15.96 -3.92
C GLY A 97 13.28 -15.30 -5.03
N ALA A 98 12.83 -14.16 -5.54
CA ALA A 98 13.57 -13.31 -6.47
C ALA A 98 14.68 -12.47 -5.81
N LYS A 99 14.93 -12.64 -4.51
CA LYS A 99 15.94 -11.91 -3.71
C LYS A 99 15.76 -10.39 -3.69
N ILE A 100 14.52 -9.91 -3.81
CA ILE A 100 14.23 -8.48 -3.64
C ILE A 100 14.30 -8.13 -2.15
N ASN A 101 14.89 -6.98 -1.82
CA ASN A 101 14.98 -6.51 -0.44
C ASN A 101 13.58 -6.35 0.17
N LEU A 102 13.34 -7.03 1.30
CA LEU A 102 12.06 -7.00 2.02
C LEU A 102 11.61 -5.58 2.36
N THR A 103 12.55 -4.69 2.65
CA THR A 103 12.28 -3.27 2.94
C THR A 103 11.65 -2.56 1.73
N GLU A 104 12.13 -2.85 0.51
CA GLU A 104 11.57 -2.26 -0.72
C GLU A 104 10.19 -2.82 -1.04
N ILE A 105 9.97 -4.11 -0.77
CA ILE A 105 8.65 -4.74 -0.92
C ILE A 105 7.64 -4.09 0.05
N LEU A 106 8.04 -3.87 1.30
CA LEU A 106 7.22 -3.18 2.31
C LEU A 106 6.87 -1.75 1.89
N ARG A 107 7.86 -0.97 1.44
CA ARG A 107 7.63 0.39 0.92
C ARG A 107 6.62 0.42 -0.22
N LEU A 108 6.75 -0.51 -1.17
CA LEU A 108 5.82 -0.63 -2.29
C LEU A 108 4.42 -1.03 -1.82
N PHE A 109 4.32 -1.95 -0.87
CA PHE A 109 3.05 -2.38 -0.31
C PHE A 109 2.32 -1.25 0.42
N PHE A 110 3.01 -0.50 1.28
CA PHE A 110 2.38 0.63 1.96
C PHE A 110 2.01 1.76 1.01
N PHE A 111 2.83 2.02 -0.02
CA PHE A 111 2.44 2.91 -1.11
C PHE A 111 1.16 2.46 -1.79
N ALA A 112 1.08 1.18 -2.16
CA ALA A 112 -0.10 0.63 -2.84
C ALA A 112 -1.35 0.73 -1.95
N ASN A 113 -1.25 0.41 -0.66
CA ASN A 113 -2.36 0.55 0.28
C ASN A 113 -2.82 2.01 0.41
N LEU A 114 -1.87 2.94 0.59
CA LEU A 114 -2.18 4.36 0.75
C LEU A 114 -2.80 4.93 -0.53
N PHE A 115 -2.26 4.55 -1.69
CA PHE A 115 -2.78 4.93 -3.00
C PHE A 115 -4.21 4.40 -3.22
N LEU A 116 -4.45 3.11 -2.98
CA LEU A 116 -5.78 2.50 -3.14
C LEU A 116 -6.81 3.06 -2.15
N LEU A 117 -6.39 3.36 -0.91
CA LEU A 117 -7.24 4.02 0.08
C LEU A 117 -7.63 5.44 -0.38
N GLY A 118 -6.67 6.22 -0.85
CA GLY A 118 -6.94 7.55 -1.40
C GLY A 118 -7.83 7.50 -2.64
N LEU A 119 -7.58 6.56 -3.55
CA LEU A 119 -8.35 6.38 -4.78
C LEU A 119 -9.80 5.96 -4.49
N SER A 120 -10.01 5.01 -3.59
CA SER A 120 -11.35 4.56 -3.21
C SER A 120 -12.14 5.67 -2.52
N ALA A 121 -11.53 6.40 -1.58
CA ALA A 121 -12.16 7.56 -0.94
C ALA A 121 -12.51 8.67 -1.94
N TYR A 122 -11.61 8.95 -2.89
CA TYR A 122 -11.86 9.91 -3.97
C TYR A 122 -13.06 9.50 -4.83
N LEU A 123 -13.07 8.26 -5.33
CA LEU A 123 -14.14 7.75 -6.19
C LEU A 123 -15.47 7.73 -5.46
N MET A 124 -15.50 7.25 -4.21
CA MET A 124 -16.70 7.23 -3.38
C MET A 124 -17.28 8.63 -3.19
N PHE A 125 -16.44 9.64 -2.91
CA PHE A 125 -16.92 11.01 -2.74
C PHE A 125 -17.39 11.62 -4.06
N ARG A 126 -16.75 11.27 -5.19
CA ARG A 126 -17.15 11.73 -6.53
C ARG A 126 -18.53 11.20 -6.93
N GLU A 127 -18.88 9.98 -6.53
CA GLU A 127 -20.23 9.44 -6.73
C GLU A 127 -21.28 10.24 -5.94
N LEU A 128 -20.95 10.69 -4.73
CA LEU A 128 -21.85 11.50 -3.90
C LEU A 128 -21.93 12.98 -4.35
N LYS A 129 -20.82 13.56 -4.81
CA LYS A 129 -20.72 14.95 -5.26
C LYS A 129 -19.89 15.08 -6.56
N PRO A 130 -20.52 14.84 -7.73
CA PRO A 130 -19.84 14.76 -9.03
C PRO A 130 -19.13 16.04 -9.49
N ASN A 131 -19.47 17.21 -8.94
CA ASN A 131 -18.87 18.49 -9.35
C ASN A 131 -17.74 18.95 -8.42
N SER A 132 -17.53 18.29 -7.28
CA SER A 132 -16.64 18.78 -6.22
C SER A 132 -15.29 18.06 -6.22
N ARG A 133 -14.51 18.18 -7.32
CA ARG A 133 -13.21 17.49 -7.47
C ARG A 133 -12.21 17.80 -6.34
N TRP A 134 -12.16 19.04 -5.88
CA TRP A 134 -11.22 19.49 -4.85
C TRP A 134 -11.62 18.97 -3.47
N SER A 135 -12.92 18.93 -3.18
CA SER A 135 -13.43 18.32 -1.95
C SER A 135 -13.18 16.80 -1.95
N ALA A 136 -13.31 16.13 -3.09
CA ALA A 136 -12.98 14.71 -3.21
C ALA A 136 -11.48 14.45 -2.93
N LEU A 137 -10.58 15.31 -3.44
CA LEU A 137 -9.16 15.24 -3.14
C LEU A 137 -8.86 15.52 -1.65
N ALA A 138 -9.56 16.47 -1.03
CA ALA A 138 -9.43 16.72 0.41
C ALA A 138 -9.84 15.50 1.24
N VAL A 139 -10.94 14.82 0.87
CA VAL A 139 -11.39 13.59 1.52
C VAL A 139 -10.39 12.46 1.33
N ALA A 140 -9.85 12.29 0.11
CA ALA A 140 -8.78 11.32 -0.14
C ALA A 140 -7.55 11.58 0.74
N CYS A 141 -7.14 12.85 0.86
CA CYS A 141 -6.03 13.26 1.73
C CYS A 141 -6.34 12.92 3.21
N LEU A 142 -7.52 13.27 3.71
CA LEU A 142 -7.92 12.94 5.08
C LEU A 142 -7.98 11.43 5.34
N ALA A 143 -8.40 10.63 4.35
CA ALA A 143 -8.43 9.17 4.47
C ALA A 143 -7.00 8.59 4.54
N MET A 144 -6.11 9.06 3.67
CA MET A 144 -4.71 8.62 3.63
C MET A 144 -3.94 9.01 4.88
N TYR A 145 -4.10 10.25 5.34
CA TYR A 145 -3.33 10.82 6.44
C TYR A 145 -4.11 10.87 7.76
N ASN A 146 -5.13 10.04 7.92
CA ASN A 146 -5.75 9.81 9.21
C ASN A 146 -4.65 9.35 10.20
N PRO A 147 -4.56 9.92 11.42
CA PRO A 147 -3.60 9.50 12.43
C PRO A 147 -3.51 7.99 12.64
N TYR A 148 -4.63 7.27 12.56
CA TYR A 148 -4.64 5.81 12.64
C TYR A 148 -3.82 5.17 11.50
N THR A 149 -4.04 5.58 10.26
CA THR A 149 -3.32 5.07 9.08
C THR A 149 -1.83 5.39 9.17
N VAL A 150 -1.50 6.63 9.55
CA VAL A 150 -0.10 7.07 9.70
C VAL A 150 0.60 6.25 10.77
N ASN A 151 0.03 6.16 11.98
CA ASN A 151 0.62 5.40 13.10
C ASN A 151 0.78 3.91 12.75
N MET A 152 -0.20 3.31 12.04
CA MET A 152 -0.11 1.92 11.58
C MET A 152 1.04 1.68 10.57
N ILE A 153 1.58 2.73 9.95
CA ILE A 153 2.72 2.67 9.04
C ILE A 153 4.03 3.10 9.74
N THR A 154 3.97 4.12 10.62
CA THR A 154 5.14 4.80 11.19
C THR A 154 5.54 4.39 12.60
N ASP A 155 4.63 3.86 13.44
CA ASP A 155 4.98 3.36 14.79
C ASP A 155 5.42 1.89 14.78
N THR A 156 5.04 1.20 13.72
CA THR A 156 5.37 -0.17 13.37
C THR A 156 6.90 -0.45 13.26
N PRO A 157 7.75 0.50 12.82
CA PRO A 157 9.20 0.45 12.95
C PRO A 157 9.80 1.07 14.24
N ILE A 158 9.09 1.93 15.00
CA ILE A 158 9.66 2.62 16.18
C ILE A 158 9.87 1.67 17.38
N PHE A 159 9.00 0.67 17.55
CA PHE A 159 9.14 -0.37 18.57
C PHE A 159 10.46 -1.17 18.44
N ALA A 160 11.03 -1.27 17.23
CA ALA A 160 12.31 -1.97 17.00
C ALA A 160 13.50 -1.23 17.64
N THR A 161 13.53 0.10 17.55
CA THR A 161 14.62 0.91 18.11
C THR A 161 14.70 0.81 19.63
N LEU A 162 13.55 0.72 20.31
CA LEU A 162 13.49 0.61 21.77
C LEU A 162 13.90 -0.79 22.26
N ILE A 163 13.53 -1.85 21.54
CA ILE A 163 13.93 -3.22 21.93
C ILE A 163 15.41 -3.47 21.64
N SER A 164 15.95 -2.94 20.53
CA SER A 164 17.38 -3.11 20.19
C SER A 164 18.34 -2.20 20.97
N SER A 165 17.84 -1.20 21.71
CA SER A 165 18.66 -0.33 22.58
C SER A 165 18.55 -0.70 24.06
N CYS A 166 17.71 -1.68 24.39
CA CYS A 166 17.60 -2.28 25.72
C CYS A 166 18.21 -3.71 25.79
N LEU A 167 18.79 -4.20 24.69
CA LEU A 167 19.61 -5.42 24.59
C LEU A 167 21.04 -5.03 24.20
#